data_AF-A0A356IQG8-F1
#
_entry.id   AF-A0A356IQG8-F1
#
_cell.length_a   1.000
_cell.length_b   1.000
_cell.length_c   1.000
_cell.angle_alpha   90.00
_cell.angle_beta   90.00
_cell.angle_gamma   90.00
#
_symmetry.space_group_name_H-M   'P 1'
#
loop_
_entity.id
_entity.type
_entity.pdbx_description
1 polymer ?
#
loop_
_entity_poly.entity_id
_entity_poly.type
_entity_poly.pdbx_seq_one_letter_code
_entity_poly.pdbx_strand_id
1 'polypeptide(L)'
;MNQYEAPLADFSFLLFDVMQAHQTYSGLAGYEEFSPDLAEAVLSEMAKFASGVLLPANAEGDQQGCRYDAATHTVTAPQAYQQPFQQFVANGWPSLTAPTEYGGQGLPKILGVAFDEMCAATNTSLSMYFGLTHGAIVALEQHASEVLKSQYLEKLIAGQWTGTMCLTEPQCGTD
;
A
#
# COMPACT_ATOMS: atom_id res chain seq x y z
N MET A 1 9.67 3.26 24.48
CA MET A 1 8.95 2.42 23.50
C MET A 1 8.29 3.38 22.53
N ASN A 2 8.57 3.30 21.24
CA ASN A 2 7.89 4.17 20.27
C ASN A 2 6.40 3.82 20.28
N GLN A 3 5.55 4.83 20.39
CA GLN A 3 4.09 4.68 20.37
C GLN A 3 3.57 5.44 19.15
N TYR A 4 2.70 4.78 18.39
CA TYR A 4 1.92 5.38 17.31
C TYR A 4 0.45 5.04 17.59
N GLU A 5 -0.39 6.06 17.62
CA GLU A 5 -1.83 5.93 17.71
C GLU A 5 -2.42 6.48 16.41
N ALA A 6 -3.07 5.63 15.63
CA ALA A 6 -3.67 6.05 14.37
C ALA A 6 -4.85 7.01 14.66
N PRO A 7 -4.96 8.14 13.94
CA PRO A 7 -5.98 9.16 14.19
C PRO A 7 -7.34 8.76 13.60
N LEU A 8 -7.89 7.61 14.03
CA LEU A 8 -9.11 7.02 13.46
C LEU A 8 -10.33 7.95 13.54
N ALA A 9 -10.47 8.70 14.65
CA ALA A 9 -11.55 9.67 14.80
C ALA A 9 -11.45 10.82 13.78
N ASP A 10 -10.23 11.26 13.46
CA ASP A 10 -10.00 12.30 12.45
C ASP A 10 -10.26 11.76 11.04
N PHE A 11 -9.83 10.53 10.73
CA PHE A 11 -10.18 9.87 9.47
C PHE A 11 -11.69 9.72 9.30
N SER A 12 -12.41 9.24 10.31
CA SER A 12 -13.88 9.13 10.25
C SER A 12 -14.54 10.48 10.05
N PHE A 13 -14.11 11.51 10.79
CA PHE A 13 -14.63 12.86 10.66
C PHE A 13 -14.41 13.43 9.24
N LEU A 14 -13.19 13.31 8.71
CA LEU A 14 -12.88 13.77 7.36
C LEU A 14 -13.70 13.01 6.31
N LEU A 15 -13.80 11.68 6.43
CA LEU A 15 -14.54 10.86 5.47
C LEU A 15 -16.04 11.16 5.47
N PHE A 16 -16.68 11.26 6.63
CA PHE A 16 -18.13 11.24 6.71
C PHE A 16 -18.77 12.60 7.03
N ASP A 17 -18.15 13.41 7.87
CA ASP A 17 -18.68 14.74 8.20
C ASP A 17 -18.24 15.81 7.19
N VAL A 18 -17.00 15.73 6.69
CA VAL A 18 -16.45 16.72 5.76
C VAL A 18 -16.68 16.34 4.31
N MET A 19 -16.19 15.16 3.89
CA MET A 19 -16.19 14.76 2.48
C MET A 19 -17.48 14.06 2.04
N GLN A 20 -18.34 13.67 2.99
CA GLN A 20 -19.59 12.95 2.70
C GLN A 20 -19.32 11.74 1.78
N ALA A 21 -18.29 10.96 2.13
CA ALA A 21 -17.75 9.91 1.27
C ALA A 21 -18.82 8.87 0.94
N HIS A 22 -19.63 8.45 1.93
CA HIS A 22 -20.68 7.45 1.67
C HIS A 22 -21.68 7.93 0.60
N GLN A 23 -22.14 9.18 0.70
CA GLN A 23 -23.06 9.76 -0.29
C GLN A 23 -22.39 9.83 -1.67
N THR A 24 -21.12 10.27 -1.72
CA THR A 24 -20.35 10.39 -2.95
C THR A 24 -20.16 9.04 -3.65
N TYR A 25 -19.81 7.98 -2.91
CA TYR A 25 -19.51 6.66 -3.46
C TYR A 25 -20.76 5.81 -3.72
N SER A 26 -21.85 5.99 -2.95
CA SER A 26 -23.10 5.21 -3.11
C SER A 26 -23.75 5.31 -4.51
N GLY A 27 -23.45 6.38 -5.25
CA GLY A 27 -23.95 6.60 -6.62
C GLY A 27 -23.02 6.07 -7.72
N LEU A 28 -21.88 5.49 -7.37
CA LEU A 28 -20.86 5.04 -8.31
C LEU A 28 -20.86 3.52 -8.42
N ALA A 29 -20.85 3.02 -9.67
CA ALA A 29 -20.76 1.59 -9.94
C ALA A 29 -19.47 1.00 -9.35
N GLY A 30 -19.59 -0.12 -8.64
CA GLY A 30 -18.48 -0.81 -7.99
C GLY A 30 -18.21 -0.38 -6.54
N TYR A 31 -18.95 0.60 -6.00
CA TYR A 31 -18.81 1.06 -4.62
C TYR A 31 -20.10 0.89 -3.78
N GLU A 32 -21.00 0.02 -4.22
CA GLU A 32 -22.31 -0.20 -3.61
C GLU A 32 -22.19 -0.69 -2.15
N GLU A 33 -21.11 -1.39 -1.83
CA GLU A 33 -20.84 -1.91 -0.47
C GLU A 33 -20.12 -0.91 0.43
N PHE A 34 -19.68 0.24 -0.10
CA PHE A 34 -18.97 1.23 0.69
C PHE A 34 -19.90 1.95 1.68
N SER A 35 -19.69 1.69 2.97
CA SER A 35 -20.46 2.26 4.07
C SER A 35 -19.54 2.79 5.17
N PRO A 36 -20.04 3.65 6.07
CA PRO A 36 -19.29 4.09 7.24
C PRO A 36 -18.78 2.94 8.09
N ASP A 37 -19.63 1.95 8.39
CA ASP A 37 -19.26 0.77 9.19
C ASP A 37 -18.12 -0.03 8.53
N LEU A 38 -18.17 -0.22 7.21
CA LEU A 38 -17.10 -0.90 6.48
C LEU A 38 -15.80 -0.11 6.55
N ALA A 39 -15.85 1.21 6.33
CA ALA A 39 -14.67 2.07 6.38
C ALA A 39 -14.03 2.07 7.77
N GLU A 40 -14.82 2.19 8.84
CA GLU A 40 -14.33 2.16 10.22
C GLU A 40 -13.68 0.82 10.57
N ALA A 41 -14.30 -0.29 10.16
CA ALA A 41 -13.73 -1.62 10.36
C ALA A 41 -12.38 -1.77 9.65
N VAL A 42 -12.30 -1.35 8.38
CA VAL A 42 -11.08 -1.41 7.57
C VAL A 42 -9.98 -0.51 8.15
N LEU A 43 -10.31 0.73 8.52
CA LEU A 43 -9.36 1.66 9.15
C LEU A 43 -8.82 1.13 10.49
N SER A 44 -9.66 0.46 11.28
CA SER A 44 -9.24 -0.16 12.54
C SER A 44 -8.23 -1.29 12.32
N GLU A 45 -8.45 -2.14 11.31
CA GLU A 45 -7.48 -3.20 10.97
C GLU A 45 -6.17 -2.64 10.39
N MET A 46 -6.25 -1.58 9.58
CA MET A 46 -5.07 -0.84 9.11
C MET A 46 -4.26 -0.28 10.27
N ALA A 47 -4.92 0.33 11.26
CA ALA A 47 -4.27 0.88 12.44
C ALA A 47 -3.55 -0.20 13.24
N LYS A 48 -4.20 -1.36 13.48
CA LYS A 48 -3.59 -2.50 14.16
C LYS A 48 -2.35 -3.01 13.43
N PHE A 49 -2.41 -3.12 12.11
CA PHE A 49 -1.27 -3.52 11.30
C PHE A 49 -0.12 -2.50 11.39
N ALA A 50 -0.41 -1.21 11.23
CA ALA A 50 0.60 -0.16 11.30
C ALA A 50 1.28 -0.10 12.67
N SER A 51 0.51 -0.06 13.77
CA SER A 51 1.07 0.05 15.12
C SER A 51 1.68 -1.26 15.62
N GLY A 52 1.09 -2.40 15.28
CA GLY A 52 1.45 -3.71 15.81
C GLY A 52 2.51 -4.46 15.00
N VAL A 53 2.67 -4.14 13.72
CA VAL A 53 3.53 -4.88 12.79
C VAL A 53 4.59 -3.98 12.16
N LEU A 54 4.19 -2.83 11.60
CA LEU A 54 5.14 -1.94 10.91
C LEU A 54 6.03 -1.18 11.88
N LEU A 55 5.45 -0.55 12.91
CA LEU A 55 6.18 0.27 13.87
C LEU A 55 7.31 -0.49 14.59
N PRO A 56 7.09 -1.72 15.11
CA PRO A 56 8.17 -2.46 15.79
C PRO A 56 9.35 -2.78 14.87
N ALA A 57 9.10 -2.98 13.57
CA ALA A 57 10.13 -3.31 12.59
C ALA A 57 10.94 -2.09 12.11
N ASN A 58 10.49 -0.86 12.38
CA ASN A 58 11.07 0.35 11.81
C ASN A 58 12.52 0.59 12.29
N ALA A 59 12.74 0.62 13.61
CA ALA A 59 14.07 0.90 14.16
C ALA A 59 15.09 -0.20 13.84
N GLU A 60 14.65 -1.47 13.84
CA GLU A 60 15.52 -2.59 13.49
C GLU A 60 15.84 -2.59 11.99
N GLY A 61 14.87 -2.26 11.15
CA GLY A 61 15.06 -2.11 9.71
C GLY A 61 16.11 -1.07 9.34
N ASP A 62 16.05 0.09 9.99
CA ASP A 62 17.04 1.18 9.84
C ASP A 62 18.45 0.73 10.25
N GLN A 63 18.59 0.07 11.41
CA GLN A 63 19.89 -0.41 11.90
C GLN A 63 20.52 -1.47 11.00
N GLN A 64 19.70 -2.32 10.37
CA GLN A 64 20.19 -3.40 9.51
C GLN A 64 20.60 -2.89 8.12
N GLY A 65 19.79 -2.00 7.54
CA GLY A 65 19.95 -1.50 6.18
C GLY A 65 19.89 -2.58 5.09
N CYS A 66 19.97 -2.15 3.83
CA CYS A 66 20.10 -3.05 2.68
C CYS A 66 21.57 -3.39 2.43
N ARG A 67 21.85 -4.63 1.99
CA ARG A 67 23.19 -5.07 1.60
C ARG A 67 23.20 -5.52 0.14
N TYR A 68 24.08 -4.93 -0.66
CA TYR A 68 24.27 -5.28 -2.06
C TYR A 68 25.45 -6.25 -2.22
N ASP A 69 25.23 -7.32 -2.98
CA ASP A 69 26.27 -8.26 -3.40
C ASP A 69 26.61 -8.02 -4.88
N ALA A 70 27.83 -7.52 -5.13
CA ALA A 70 28.31 -7.20 -6.47
C ALA A 70 28.60 -8.43 -7.35
N ALA A 71 28.82 -9.62 -6.76
CA ALA A 71 29.08 -10.83 -7.52
C ALA A 71 27.79 -11.45 -8.08
N THR A 72 26.67 -11.30 -7.35
CA THR A 72 25.37 -11.85 -7.73
C THR A 72 24.40 -10.80 -8.26
N HIS A 73 24.73 -9.51 -8.11
CA HIS A 73 23.84 -8.37 -8.37
C HIS A 73 22.54 -8.41 -7.55
N THR A 74 22.58 -9.02 -6.35
CA THR A 74 21.41 -9.13 -5.47
C THR A 74 21.47 -8.14 -4.32
N VAL A 75 20.30 -7.77 -3.80
CA VAL A 75 20.16 -6.96 -2.59
C VAL A 75 19.44 -7.78 -1.54
N THR A 76 20.03 -7.87 -0.35
CA THR A 76 19.37 -8.40 0.84
C THR A 76 18.76 -7.22 1.62
N ALA A 77 17.43 -7.22 1.73
CA ALA A 77 16.69 -6.26 2.56
C ALA A 77 16.88 -6.59 4.07
N PRO A 78 16.56 -5.64 4.97
CA PRO A 78 16.54 -5.93 6.41
C PRO A 78 15.73 -7.18 6.74
N GLN A 79 16.29 -8.06 7.56
CA GLN A 79 15.61 -9.24 8.10
C GLN A 79 14.32 -8.85 8.84
N ALA A 80 14.32 -7.69 9.50
CA ALA A 80 13.18 -7.12 10.18
C ALA A 80 11.96 -6.88 9.27
N TYR A 81 12.16 -6.77 7.95
CA TYR A 81 11.07 -6.51 6.99
C TYR A 81 10.41 -7.77 6.44
N GLN A 82 11.04 -8.95 6.60
CA GLN A 82 10.55 -10.18 5.98
C GLN A 82 9.14 -10.56 6.48
N GLN A 83 8.95 -10.59 7.81
CA GLN A 83 7.68 -11.00 8.40
C GLN A 83 6.57 -9.94 8.23
N PRO A 84 6.84 -8.63 8.43
CA PRO A 84 5.89 -7.57 8.07
C PRO A 84 5.45 -7.60 6.60
N PHE A 85 6.36 -7.81 5.66
CA PHE A 85 6.02 -7.90 4.24
C PHE A 85 5.13 -9.13 3.95
N GLN A 86 5.43 -10.28 4.53
CA GLN A 86 4.60 -11.48 4.39
C GLN A 86 3.19 -11.28 4.97
N GLN A 87 3.08 -10.65 6.14
CA GLN A 87 1.79 -10.30 6.71
C GLN A 87 1.03 -9.29 5.85
N PHE A 88 1.73 -8.32 5.26
CA PHE A 88 1.11 -7.36 4.36
C PHE A 88 0.39 -8.07 3.21
N VAL A 89 1.08 -9.00 2.55
CA VAL A 89 0.52 -9.81 1.46
C VAL A 89 -0.60 -10.73 1.97
N ALA A 90 -0.38 -11.43 3.09
CA ALA A 90 -1.34 -12.39 3.63
C ALA A 90 -2.65 -11.75 4.08
N ASN A 91 -2.61 -10.50 4.55
CA ASN A 91 -3.80 -9.73 4.95
C ASN A 91 -4.55 -9.13 3.75
N GLY A 92 -4.07 -9.32 2.52
CA GLY A 92 -4.71 -8.80 1.31
C GLY A 92 -4.52 -7.30 1.12
N TRP A 93 -3.62 -6.66 1.86
CA TRP A 93 -3.38 -5.22 1.72
C TRP A 93 -2.94 -4.75 0.32
N PRO A 94 -2.13 -5.50 -0.46
CA PRO A 94 -1.78 -5.05 -1.81
C PRO A 94 -2.98 -4.96 -2.76
N SER A 95 -4.07 -5.70 -2.48
CA SER A 95 -5.26 -5.74 -3.34
C SER A 95 -6.35 -4.74 -2.95
N LEU A 96 -6.18 -4.03 -1.83
CA LEU A 96 -7.21 -3.22 -1.18
C LEU A 96 -7.98 -2.30 -2.15
N THR A 97 -7.28 -1.47 -2.92
CA THR A 97 -7.92 -0.52 -3.85
C THR A 97 -7.76 -0.92 -5.31
N ALA A 98 -7.27 -2.13 -5.57
CA ALA A 98 -7.01 -2.60 -6.92
C ALA A 98 -8.31 -3.03 -7.60
N PRO A 99 -8.37 -3.02 -8.96
CA PRO A 99 -9.52 -3.49 -9.71
C PRO A 99 -9.83 -4.96 -9.46
N THR A 100 -11.12 -5.27 -9.28
CA THR A 100 -11.61 -6.63 -8.97
C THR A 100 -11.35 -7.63 -10.10
N GLU A 101 -11.33 -7.19 -11.36
CA GLU A 101 -11.01 -8.01 -12.53
C GLU A 101 -9.66 -8.74 -12.40
N TYR A 102 -8.70 -8.13 -11.69
CA TYR A 102 -7.36 -8.68 -11.52
C TYR A 102 -7.07 -9.13 -10.07
N GLY A 103 -8.13 -9.46 -9.32
CA GLY A 103 -8.03 -9.96 -7.94
C GLY A 103 -7.97 -8.88 -6.86
N GLY A 104 -8.31 -7.64 -7.20
CA GLY A 104 -8.47 -6.54 -6.27
C GLY A 104 -9.74 -6.62 -5.41
N GLN A 105 -9.79 -5.82 -4.34
CA GLN A 105 -10.99 -5.66 -3.50
C GLN A 105 -11.88 -4.49 -3.95
N GLY A 106 -11.38 -3.61 -4.83
CA GLY A 106 -12.16 -2.49 -5.37
C GLY A 106 -12.56 -1.42 -4.37
N LEU A 107 -11.93 -1.35 -3.19
CA LEU A 107 -12.28 -0.33 -2.20
C LEU A 107 -11.84 1.07 -2.66
N PRO A 108 -12.55 2.14 -2.22
CA PRO A 108 -12.22 3.50 -2.57
C PRO A 108 -10.75 3.85 -2.28
N LYS A 109 -10.09 4.52 -3.24
CA LYS A 109 -8.69 4.98 -3.07
C LYS A 109 -8.49 5.86 -1.84
N ILE A 110 -9.54 6.54 -1.36
CA ILE A 110 -9.45 7.37 -0.15
C ILE A 110 -9.11 6.55 1.12
N LEU A 111 -9.55 5.28 1.19
CA LEU A 111 -9.12 4.37 2.26
C LEU A 111 -7.66 3.97 2.08
N GLY A 112 -7.21 3.78 0.83
CA GLY A 112 -5.80 3.57 0.51
C GLY A 112 -4.92 4.73 0.96
N VAL A 113 -5.36 5.98 0.77
CA VAL A 113 -4.62 7.18 1.22
C VAL A 113 -4.47 7.19 2.74
N ALA A 114 -5.54 6.91 3.50
CA ALA A 114 -5.46 6.82 4.95
C ALA A 114 -4.48 5.72 5.39
N PHE A 115 -4.47 4.59 4.70
CA PHE A 115 -3.52 3.51 4.99
C PHE A 115 -2.08 3.87 4.65
N ASP A 116 -1.86 4.54 3.51
CA ASP A 116 -0.55 5.05 3.09
C ASP A 116 0.02 6.00 4.15
N GLU A 117 -0.80 6.86 4.75
CA GLU A 117 -0.43 7.73 5.87
C GLU A 117 0.03 6.93 7.09
N MET A 118 -0.78 5.96 7.54
CA MET A 118 -0.45 5.13 8.70
C MET A 118 0.84 4.33 8.46
N CYS A 119 1.03 3.79 7.25
CA CYS A 119 2.23 3.06 6.87
C CYS A 119 3.45 3.98 6.85
N ALA A 120 3.33 5.17 6.26
CA ALA A 120 4.42 6.14 6.21
C ALA A 120 4.83 6.61 7.61
N ALA A 121 3.87 6.86 8.50
CA ALA A 121 4.13 7.28 9.88
C ALA A 121 4.84 6.20 10.72
N THR A 122 4.58 4.93 10.44
CA THR A 122 5.09 3.81 11.25
C THR A 122 6.36 3.18 10.69
N ASN A 123 6.49 3.07 9.37
CA ASN A 123 7.67 2.53 8.70
C ASN A 123 7.71 2.96 7.22
N THR A 124 8.23 4.17 6.96
CA THR A 124 8.32 4.73 5.60
C THR A 124 9.17 3.86 4.67
N SER A 125 10.28 3.30 5.15
CA SER A 125 11.20 2.52 4.30
C SER A 125 10.56 1.22 3.80
N LEU A 126 9.85 0.50 4.67
CA LEU A 126 9.11 -0.69 4.26
C LEU A 126 7.90 -0.32 3.40
N SER A 127 7.18 0.76 3.73
CA SER A 127 5.99 1.15 2.98
C SER A 127 6.28 1.49 1.52
N MET A 128 7.50 1.91 1.18
CA MET A 128 7.91 2.15 -0.20
C MET A 128 7.87 0.89 -1.08
N TYR A 129 8.11 -0.31 -0.54
CA TYR A 129 7.94 -1.54 -1.33
C TYR A 129 6.48 -1.71 -1.78
N PHE A 130 5.53 -1.35 -0.91
CA PHE A 130 4.10 -1.41 -1.20
C PHE A 130 3.68 -0.29 -2.16
N GLY A 131 4.05 0.95 -1.84
CA GLY A 131 3.66 2.14 -2.58
C GLY A 131 4.20 2.16 -4.02
N LEU A 132 5.45 1.76 -4.24
CA LEU A 132 6.03 1.66 -5.59
C LEU A 132 5.32 0.60 -6.43
N THR A 133 4.94 -0.52 -5.80
CA THR A 133 4.15 -1.57 -6.45
C THR A 133 2.76 -1.06 -6.82
N HIS A 134 2.10 -0.31 -5.93
CA HIS A 134 0.80 0.33 -6.22
C HIS A 134 0.90 1.31 -7.40
N GLY A 135 1.93 2.16 -7.44
CA GLY A 135 2.17 3.06 -8.57
C GLY A 135 2.36 2.32 -9.90
N ALA A 136 3.10 1.20 -9.89
CA ALA A 136 3.26 0.36 -11.07
C ALA A 136 1.94 -0.28 -11.53
N ILE A 137 1.10 -0.74 -10.60
CA ILE A 137 -0.25 -1.28 -10.89
C ILE A 137 -1.08 -0.21 -11.60
N VAL A 138 -1.16 1.00 -11.04
CA VAL A 138 -1.94 2.11 -11.62
C VAL A 138 -1.46 2.47 -13.03
N ALA A 139 -0.14 2.55 -13.24
CA ALA A 139 0.41 2.86 -14.56
C ALA A 139 0.07 1.78 -15.60
N LEU A 140 0.15 0.50 -15.22
CA LEU A 140 -0.20 -0.62 -16.10
C LEU A 140 -1.70 -0.65 -16.40
N GLU A 141 -2.54 -0.47 -15.39
CA GLU A 141 -4.00 -0.43 -15.54
C GLU A 141 -4.45 0.64 -16.55
N GLN A 142 -3.85 1.84 -16.47
CA GLN A 142 -4.25 2.96 -17.31
C GLN A 142 -3.69 2.93 -18.72
N HIS A 143 -2.49 2.37 -18.92
CA HIS A 143 -1.73 2.59 -20.16
C HIS A 143 -1.26 1.32 -20.86
N ALA A 144 -1.29 0.16 -20.20
CA ALA A 144 -0.81 -1.06 -20.83
C ALA A 144 -1.85 -1.65 -21.78
N SER A 145 -1.41 -2.48 -22.73
CA SER A 145 -2.32 -3.30 -23.54
C SER A 145 -2.94 -4.40 -22.67
N GLU A 146 -4.08 -4.94 -23.09
CA GLU A 146 -4.75 -6.03 -22.38
C GLU A 146 -3.84 -7.24 -22.15
N VAL A 147 -2.98 -7.57 -23.12
CA VAL A 147 -1.98 -8.64 -22.98
C VAL A 147 -1.03 -8.38 -21.81
N LEU A 148 -0.56 -7.14 -21.65
CA LEU A 148 0.32 -6.76 -20.55
C LEU A 148 -0.45 -6.75 -19.22
N LYS A 149 -1.66 -6.20 -19.19
CA LYS A 149 -2.50 -6.19 -17.98
C LYS A 149 -2.71 -7.59 -17.43
N SER A 150 -3.17 -8.52 -18.26
CA SER A 150 -3.38 -9.92 -17.86
C SER A 150 -2.10 -10.63 -17.42
N GLN A 151 -0.94 -10.23 -17.95
CA GLN A 151 0.33 -10.86 -17.58
C GLN A 151 0.86 -10.40 -16.21
N TYR A 152 0.66 -9.12 -15.87
CA TYR A 152 1.34 -8.48 -14.75
C TYR A 152 0.42 -8.16 -13.56
N LEU A 153 -0.81 -7.69 -13.80
CA LEU A 153 -1.63 -7.09 -12.74
C LEU A 153 -1.97 -8.10 -11.63
N GLU A 154 -2.41 -9.31 -11.98
CA GLU A 154 -2.75 -10.33 -10.97
C GLU A 154 -1.60 -10.63 -10.01
N LYS A 155 -0.36 -10.70 -10.52
CA LYS A 155 0.83 -11.02 -9.69
C LYS A 155 1.26 -9.86 -8.82
N LEU A 156 1.12 -8.62 -9.31
CA LEU A 156 1.41 -7.41 -8.55
C LEU A 156 0.35 -7.21 -7.45
N ILE A 157 -0.93 -7.36 -7.79
CA ILE A 157 -2.07 -7.22 -6.88
C ILE A 157 -2.07 -8.32 -5.80
N ALA A 158 -1.66 -9.54 -6.16
CA ALA A 158 -1.47 -10.64 -5.20
C ALA A 158 -0.22 -10.48 -4.33
N GLY A 159 0.60 -9.44 -4.53
CA GLY A 159 1.86 -9.22 -3.80
C GLY A 159 2.95 -10.25 -4.09
N GLN A 160 2.82 -11.03 -5.16
CA GLN A 160 3.83 -12.00 -5.58
C GLN A 160 5.02 -11.30 -6.24
N TRP A 161 4.72 -10.25 -7.02
CA TRP A 161 5.70 -9.38 -7.66
C TRP A 161 5.60 -7.98 -7.07
N THR A 162 6.70 -7.25 -7.09
CA THR A 162 6.76 -5.83 -6.75
C THR A 162 7.06 -5.00 -8.00
N GLY A 163 6.75 -3.71 -7.93
CA GLY A 163 6.98 -2.75 -9.01
C GLY A 163 7.87 -1.59 -8.56
N THR A 164 8.48 -0.92 -9.53
CA THR A 164 9.23 0.32 -9.31
C THR A 164 9.19 1.19 -10.56
N MET A 165 9.61 2.44 -10.42
CA MET A 165 9.78 3.38 -11.53
C MET A 165 11.25 3.75 -11.66
N CYS A 166 11.82 3.52 -12.84
CA CYS A 166 13.23 3.84 -13.14
C CYS A 166 13.26 5.05 -14.07
N LEU A 167 13.29 6.26 -13.50
CA LEU A 167 13.27 7.51 -14.27
C LEU A 167 14.64 8.21 -14.31
N THR A 168 15.32 8.29 -13.16
CA THR A 168 16.53 9.11 -12.99
C THR A 168 17.77 8.40 -13.52
N GLU A 169 18.63 9.16 -14.20
CA GLU A 169 19.98 8.77 -14.63
C GLU A 169 21.03 9.72 -14.01
N PRO A 170 22.33 9.38 -13.98
CA PRO A 170 23.36 10.25 -13.38
C PRO A 170 23.36 11.69 -13.91
N GLN A 171 22.92 11.89 -15.16
CA GLN A 171 22.85 13.18 -15.84
C GLN A 171 21.42 13.72 -16.04
N CYS A 172 20.37 13.01 -15.63
CA CYS A 172 18.96 13.39 -15.85
C CYS A 172 18.14 13.15 -14.58
N GLY A 173 17.56 14.24 -14.04
CA GLY A 173 16.81 14.22 -12.79
C GLY A 173 15.63 15.18 -12.84
N THR A 174 15.86 16.46 -12.53
CA THR A 174 14.84 17.51 -12.68
C THR A 174 14.70 17.99 -14.13
N ASP A 175 15.69 17.70 -14.98
CA ASP A 175 15.82 18.05 -16.40
C ASP A 175 16.05 16.77 -17.23
#